data_AF-A7AM86-F1
#
_entry.id   AF-A7AM86-F1
#
_cell.length_a   1.000
_cell.length_b   1.000
_cell.length_c   1.000
_cell.angle_alpha   90.00
_cell.angle_beta   90.00
_cell.angle_gamma   90.00
#
_symmetry.space_group_name_H-M   'P 1'
#
loop_
_entity.id
_entity.type
_entity.pdbx_description
1 polymer ?
#
loop_
_entity_poly.entity_id
_entity_poly.type
_entity_poly.pdbx_seq_one_letter_code
_entity_poly.pdbx_strand_id
1 'polypeptide(L)'
;MDLSGSVGSSQGDKEKAEALLTLQKAVQSQKLTLKMLGVCFERCVSSPGESLTSAQQTCLWRCAQRNIETQYFIIKRLEGMASSMKAGDV
;
A
#
# COMPACT_ATOMS: atom_id res chain seq x y z
N MET A 1 23.46 10.51 -42.98
CA MET A 1 23.38 11.31 -41.73
C MET A 1 23.41 10.30 -40.61
N ASP A 2 24.63 9.84 -40.33
CA ASP A 2 24.94 8.82 -39.35
C ASP A 2 24.99 9.46 -37.96
N LEU A 3 24.21 8.91 -37.04
CA LEU A 3 24.40 9.12 -35.60
C LEU A 3 24.85 7.81 -34.99
N SER A 4 26.08 7.43 -35.34
CA SER A 4 26.93 6.62 -34.47
C SER A 4 27.30 7.50 -33.27
N GLY A 5 26.69 7.21 -32.12
CA GLY A 5 26.85 7.98 -30.90
C GLY A 5 26.76 7.10 -29.65
N SER A 6 27.86 6.39 -29.39
CA SER A 6 28.44 6.07 -28.08
C SER A 6 27.49 5.77 -26.91
N VAL A 7 27.48 4.51 -26.48
CA VAL A 7 27.71 4.07 -25.09
C VAL A 7 27.43 5.15 -24.03
N GLY A 8 26.19 5.20 -23.53
CA GLY A 8 25.76 6.06 -22.42
C GLY A 8 24.45 5.60 -21.77
N SER A 9 24.05 4.35 -21.99
CA SER A 9 22.68 3.87 -21.76
C SER A 9 22.38 3.43 -20.32
N SER A 10 23.39 3.32 -19.45
CA SER A 10 23.23 2.64 -18.16
C SER A 10 22.70 3.53 -17.01
N GLN A 11 22.81 4.86 -17.14
CA GLN A 11 22.51 5.78 -16.04
C GLN A 11 21.07 6.32 -16.09
N GLY A 12 20.57 6.66 -17.28
CA GLY A 12 19.18 7.11 -17.46
C GLY A 12 18.14 6.00 -17.26
N ASP A 13 18.50 4.74 -17.49
CA ASP A 13 17.59 3.61 -17.29
C ASP A 13 17.45 3.22 -15.81
N LYS A 14 18.52 3.40 -15.01
CA LYS A 14 18.49 3.17 -13.56
C LYS A 14 17.60 4.18 -12.83
N GLU A 15 17.72 5.46 -13.19
CA GLU A 15 16.90 6.54 -12.61
C GLU A 15 15.41 6.34 -12.93
N LYS A 16 15.09 6.00 -14.18
CA LYS A 16 13.72 5.67 -14.58
C LYS A 16 13.17 4.44 -13.86
N ALA A 17 13.97 3.41 -13.66
CA ALA A 17 13.56 2.21 -12.92
C ALA A 17 13.27 2.54 -11.44
N GLU A 18 14.11 3.35 -10.80
CA GLU A 18 13.89 3.79 -9.41
C GLU A 18 12.65 4.69 -9.28
N ALA A 19 12.44 5.61 -10.23
CA ALA A 19 11.24 6.43 -10.29
C ALA A 19 9.97 5.59 -10.44
N LEU A 20 10.01 4.56 -11.30
CA LEU A 20 8.89 3.65 -11.50
C LEU A 20 8.57 2.83 -10.24
N LEU A 21 9.59 2.33 -9.54
CA LEU A 21 9.43 1.63 -8.26
C LEU A 21 8.82 2.55 -7.19
N THR A 22 9.26 3.80 -7.14
CA THR A 22 8.72 4.80 -6.19
C THR A 22 7.25 5.09 -6.47
N LEU A 23 6.91 5.31 -7.75
CA LEU A 23 5.52 5.50 -8.18
C LEU A 23 4.65 4.27 -7.84
N GLN A 24 5.16 3.06 -8.11
CA GLN A 24 4.45 1.83 -7.79
C GLN A 24 4.14 1.73 -6.29
N LYS A 25 5.11 2.04 -5.42
CA LYS A 25 4.88 2.07 -3.96
C LYS A 25 3.78 3.07 -3.57
N ALA A 26 3.80 4.27 -4.16
CA ALA A 26 2.79 5.29 -3.89
C ALA A 26 1.38 4.84 -4.31
N VAL A 27 1.25 4.24 -5.51
CA VAL A 27 -0.02 3.71 -6.01
C VAL A 27 -0.54 2.57 -5.13
N GLN A 28 0.33 1.65 -4.70
CA GLN A 28 -0.06 0.58 -3.77
C GLN A 28 -0.51 1.13 -2.42
N SER A 29 0.18 2.12 -1.88
CA SER A 29 -0.22 2.81 -0.64
C SER A 29 -1.60 3.46 -0.78
N GLN A 30 -1.85 4.19 -1.87
CA GLN A 30 -3.17 4.78 -2.12
C GLN A 30 -4.27 3.72 -2.22
N LYS A 31 -4.01 2.61 -2.91
CA LYS A 31 -4.98 1.50 -3.04
C LYS A 31 -5.37 0.94 -1.67
N LEU A 32 -4.40 0.78 -0.77
CA LEU A 32 -4.66 0.32 0.60
C LEU A 32 -5.49 1.33 1.39
N THR A 33 -5.17 2.62 1.27
CA THR A 33 -5.95 3.70 1.90
C THR A 33 -7.39 3.72 1.41
N LEU A 34 -7.62 3.69 0.09
CA LEU A 34 -8.97 3.67 -0.48
C LEU A 34 -9.77 2.45 -0.03
N LYS A 35 -9.14 1.27 0.04
CA LYS A 35 -9.77 0.05 0.55
C LYS A 35 -10.17 0.20 2.02
N MET A 36 -9.30 0.76 2.85
CA MET A 36 -9.60 1.01 4.27
C MET A 36 -10.79 1.96 4.41
N LEU A 37 -10.81 3.05 3.65
CA LEU A 37 -11.91 4.02 3.66
C LEU A 37 -13.24 3.36 3.31
N GLY A 38 -13.28 2.54 2.25
CA GLY A 38 -14.48 1.80 1.88
C GLY A 38 -14.96 0.85 2.97
N VAL A 39 -14.06 0.02 3.50
CA VAL A 39 -14.37 -0.94 4.58
C VAL A 39 -14.90 -0.23 5.82
N CYS A 40 -14.25 0.85 6.26
CA CYS A 40 -14.67 1.54 7.46
C CYS A 40 -15.96 2.33 7.27
N PHE A 41 -16.19 2.87 6.08
CA PHE A 41 -17.45 3.52 5.75
C PHE A 41 -18.62 2.53 5.81
N GLU A 42 -18.52 1.38 5.12
CA GLU A 42 -19.54 0.34 5.13
C GLU A 42 -19.87 -0.17 6.54
N ARG A 43 -18.87 -0.23 7.42
CA ARG A 43 -19.03 -0.72 8.80
C ARG A 43 -19.62 0.30 9.76
N CYS A 44 -19.27 1.58 9.59
CA CYS A 44 -19.56 2.62 10.58
C CYS A 44 -20.67 3.57 10.16
N VAL A 45 -20.99 3.66 8.88
CA VAL A 45 -21.97 4.62 8.33
C VAL A 45 -23.16 3.85 7.77
N SER A 46 -24.11 3.52 8.65
CA SER A 46 -25.34 2.80 8.27
C SER A 46 -26.28 3.60 7.37
N SER A 47 -26.34 4.92 7.58
CA SER A 47 -27.02 5.87 6.71
C SER A 47 -26.10 7.06 6.44
N PRO A 48 -25.75 7.34 5.17
CA PRO A 48 -25.00 8.55 4.83
C PRO A 48 -25.85 9.79 5.07
N GLY A 49 -25.20 10.89 5.47
CA GLY A 49 -25.79 12.21 5.66
C GLY A 49 -24.78 13.29 5.32
N GLU A 50 -25.15 14.55 5.45
CA GLU A 50 -24.27 15.70 5.13
C GLU A 50 -23.08 15.82 6.09
N SER A 51 -23.17 15.23 7.28
CA SER A 51 -22.12 15.23 8.28
C SER A 51 -22.06 13.90 9.04
N LEU A 52 -20.89 13.60 9.59
CA LEU A 52 -20.69 12.43 10.44
C LEU A 52 -21.14 12.75 11.86
N THR A 53 -22.00 11.89 12.42
CA THR A 53 -22.34 11.95 13.84
C THR A 53 -21.12 11.63 14.70
N SER A 54 -21.13 12.05 15.97
CA SER A 54 -20.05 11.72 16.92
C SER A 54 -19.79 10.21 17.05
N ALA A 55 -20.85 9.40 16.97
CA ALA A 55 -20.77 7.94 16.96
C ALA A 55 -20.08 7.42 15.69
N GLN A 56 -20.44 7.95 14.51
CA GLN A 56 -19.80 7.59 13.24
C GLN A 56 -18.31 7.97 13.23
N GLN A 57 -17.96 9.18 13.70
CA GLN A 57 -16.57 9.63 13.81
C GLN A 57 -15.75 8.71 14.72
N THR A 58 -16.29 8.38 15.90
CA THR A 58 -15.63 7.48 16.85
C THR A 58 -15.46 6.07 16.28
N CYS A 59 -16.49 5.55 15.58
CA CYS A 59 -16.42 4.26 14.92
C CYS A 59 -15.35 4.25 13.83
N LEU A 60 -15.33 5.26 12.95
CA LEU A 60 -14.37 5.38 11.86
C LEU A 60 -12.94 5.44 12.38
N TRP A 61 -12.68 6.23 13.44
CA TRP A 61 -11.38 6.29 14.10
C TRP A 61 -10.91 4.91 14.58
N ARG A 62 -11.78 4.21 15.33
CA ARG A 62 -11.50 2.86 15.84
C ARG A 62 -11.30 1.85 14.71
N CYS A 63 -12.13 1.92 13.67
CA CYS A 63 -12.04 1.04 12.51
C CYS A 63 -10.72 1.21 11.77
N ALA A 64 -10.33 2.45 11.46
CA ALA A 64 -9.08 2.74 10.77
C ALA A 64 -7.86 2.27 11.57
N GLN A 65 -7.83 2.57 12.87
CA GLN A 65 -6.79 2.09 13.78
C GLN A 65 -6.69 0.56 13.75
N ARG A 66 -7.82 -0.15 13.90
CA ARG A 66 -7.84 -1.62 13.91
C ARG A 66 -7.47 -2.22 12.56
N ASN A 67 -7.81 -1.55 11.47
CA ASN A 67 -7.44 -1.98 10.12
C ASN A 67 -5.92 -1.95 9.96
N ILE A 68 -5.26 -0.86 10.34
CA ILE A 68 -3.80 -0.72 10.27
C ILE A 68 -3.11 -1.77 11.15
N GLU A 69 -3.54 -1.92 12.41
CA GLU A 69 -3.02 -2.93 13.34
C GLU A 69 -3.11 -4.34 12.74
N THR A 70 -4.26 -4.68 12.16
CA THR A 70 -4.51 -5.99 11.55
C THR A 70 -3.64 -6.20 10.31
N GLN A 71 -3.54 -5.19 9.43
CA GLN A 71 -2.71 -5.28 8.23
C GLN A 71 -1.24 -5.48 8.58
N TYR A 72 -0.72 -4.73 9.55
CA TYR A 72 0.65 -4.89 10.04
C TYR A 72 0.89 -6.30 10.59
N PHE A 73 -0.02 -6.79 11.43
CA PHE A 73 0.08 -8.13 12.00
C PHE A 73 0.12 -9.22 10.92
N ILE A 74 -0.80 -9.16 9.94
CA ILE A 74 -0.86 -10.14 8.84
C ILE A 74 0.42 -10.10 8.01
N ILE A 75 0.89 -8.91 7.61
CA ILE A 75 2.12 -8.75 6.82
C ILE A 75 3.31 -9.36 7.57
N LYS A 76 3.48 -9.02 8.85
CA LYS A 76 4.59 -9.56 9.67
C LYS A 76 4.53 -11.06 9.83
N ARG A 77 3.33 -11.61 10.01
CA ARG A 77 3.14 -13.07 10.08
C ARG A 77 3.53 -13.75 8.79
N LEU A 78 3.11 -13.20 7.64
CA LEU A 78 3.43 -13.72 6.32
C LEU A 78 4.94 -13.62 6.00
N GLU A 79 5.58 -12.50 6.34
CA GLU A 79 7.04 -12.33 6.22
C GLU A 79 7.80 -13.40 7.02
N GLY A 80 7.37 -13.64 8.27
CA GLY A 80 7.93 -14.70 9.12
C GLY A 80 7.76 -16.09 8.51
N MET A 81 6.57 -16.41 7.98
CA MET A 81 6.29 -17.69 7.32
C MET A 81 7.14 -17.89 6.05
N ALA A 82 7.25 -16.86 5.20
CA ALA A 82 8.07 -16.90 4.00
C ALA A 82 9.56 -17.12 4.30
N SER A 83 10.04 -16.56 5.41
CA SER A 83 11.42 -16.73 5.88
C SER A 83 11.68 -18.16 6.37
N SER A 84 10.72 -18.77 7.06
CA SER A 84 10.81 -20.18 7.47
C SER A 84 10.71 -21.18 6.31
N MET A 85 9.99 -20.85 5.23
CA MET A 85 9.91 -21.71 4.04
C MET A 85 11.24 -21.75 3.28
N LYS A 86 11.92 -20.61 3.12
CA LYS A 86 13.24 -20.56 2.46
C LYS A 86 14.36 -21.30 3.20
N ALA A 87 14.18 -21.59 4.49
CA ALA A 87 15.15 -22.32 5.30
C ALA A 87 15.03 -23.86 5.17
N GLY A 88 13.99 -24.38 4.51
CA GLY A 88 13.76 -25.81 4.31
C GLY A 88 14.16 -26.37 2.94
N ASP A 89 14.66 -25.53 2.02
CA ASP A 89 15.07 -25.88 0.65
C ASP A 89 16.61 -25.93 0.48
N VAL A 90 17.35 -26.39 1.50
CA VAL A 90 18.80 -26.71 1.43
C VAL A 90 19.09 -28.05 2.08
#